data_AF-A0A3N5M7R5-F1
#
_entry.id   AF-A0A3N5M7R5-F1
#
_cell.length_a   1.000
_cell.length_b   1.000
_cell.length_c   1.000
_cell.angle_alpha   90.00
_cell.angle_beta   90.00
_cell.angle_gamma   90.00
#
_symmetry.space_group_name_H-M   'P 1'
#
loop_
_entity.id
_entity.type
_entity.pdbx_description
1 polymer ?
#
loop_
_entity_poly.entity_id
_entity_poly.type
_entity_poly.pdbx_seq_one_letter_code
_entity_poly.pdbx_strand_id
1 'polypeptide(L)'
;MAEQTISPQREKRWNWTTAVLLVLPLVILGGVIILFLTTGGGLDLTSPAPVEALTVERTVLRPGRIEIAVRNAGPEPLTISQVIVNNAVWPYTTSSGATIPRLSTTTISLDYPWSYGEAYAVRLFTTNAIPFDVEIPVAFVTPEPTVKTFLSFTLIGLYVGVIPVYLGLFWFPALRQLGRRAMVFLLALTAGLLVFLGLDTLAEALEQAAVVPGAFQGIGLAGIGVVATFFLLDAISRRQSATGRSEAAQRLSLAYMIAIGIGLHNLGEGLAIGAAFNVGELALGAFLVVGFIIQNITEGLGIIAPVLRDRPGLGHFVMMGLVGGAPAIVGTWIGGFSPSPTLAVLFLGIGTGAVFEVVYEISKLIRKEASRESMPLTVFSGIISGMLLLWVTGLLIK
;
A
#
# COMPACT_ATOMS: atom_id res chain seq x y z
N MET A 1 -7.23 58.85 -17.04
CA MET A 1 -7.00 59.01 -15.59
C MET A 1 -8.12 58.24 -14.88
N ALA A 2 -7.83 57.02 -14.43
CA ALA A 2 -8.63 56.26 -13.45
C ALA A 2 -7.86 54.96 -13.17
N GLU A 3 -6.91 55.06 -12.24
CA GLU A 3 -6.10 53.96 -11.73
C GLU A 3 -6.98 53.15 -10.76
N GLN A 4 -7.28 51.89 -11.11
CA GLN A 4 -8.00 50.98 -10.21
C GLN A 4 -7.04 50.56 -9.08
N THR A 5 -7.17 51.22 -7.94
CA THR A 5 -6.47 50.87 -6.71
C THR A 5 -7.05 49.58 -6.15
N ILE A 6 -6.33 48.48 -6.36
CA ILE A 6 -6.56 47.21 -5.66
C ILE A 6 -6.25 47.47 -4.19
N SER A 7 -7.28 47.43 -3.35
CA SER A 7 -7.11 47.54 -1.89
C SER A 7 -6.34 46.31 -1.39
N PRO A 8 -5.32 46.49 -0.54
CA PRO A 8 -4.57 45.35 0.01
C PRO A 8 -5.50 44.53 0.89
N GLN A 9 -5.67 43.24 0.58
CA GLN A 9 -6.35 42.29 1.46
C GLN A 9 -5.65 42.31 2.81
N ARG A 10 -6.35 42.81 3.83
CA ARG A 10 -5.87 42.90 5.20
C ARG A 10 -5.71 41.47 5.70
N GLU A 11 -4.47 40.96 5.77
CA GLU A 11 -4.18 39.71 6.46
C GLU A 11 -4.79 39.79 7.87
N LYS A 12 -5.76 38.92 8.15
CA LYS A 12 -6.39 38.82 9.47
C LYS A 12 -5.30 38.39 10.46
N ARG A 13 -4.70 39.37 11.14
CA ARG A 13 -3.80 39.13 12.26
C ARG A 13 -4.52 38.22 13.25
N TRP A 14 -3.88 37.10 13.59
CA TRP A 14 -4.34 36.15 14.59
C TRP A 14 -4.74 36.92 15.86
N ASN A 15 -6.03 36.99 16.15
CA ASN A 15 -6.54 37.71 17.31
C ASN A 15 -6.54 36.78 18.53
N TRP A 16 -6.24 37.31 19.70
CA TRP A 16 -6.30 36.57 20.96
C TRP A 16 -7.67 35.91 21.18
N THR A 17 -8.75 36.57 20.74
CA THR A 17 -10.09 35.99 20.74
C THR A 17 -10.22 34.75 19.86
N THR A 18 -9.54 34.71 18.71
CA THR A 18 -9.50 33.52 17.84
C THR A 18 -8.72 32.39 18.50
N ALA A 19 -7.60 32.68 19.18
CA ALA A 19 -6.86 31.68 19.94
C ALA A 19 -7.72 31.08 21.07
N VAL A 20 -8.42 31.93 21.84
CA VAL A 20 -9.32 31.49 22.91
C VAL A 20 -10.47 30.64 22.35
N LEU A 21 -11.09 31.05 21.24
CA LEU A 21 -12.18 30.28 20.63
C LEU A 21 -11.73 28.91 20.08
N LEU A 22 -10.47 28.77 19.68
CA LEU A 22 -9.92 27.49 19.23
C LEU A 22 -9.48 26.59 20.40
N VAL A 23 -8.96 27.19 21.48
CA VAL A 23 -8.44 26.44 22.65
C VAL A 23 -9.54 26.08 23.64
N LEU A 24 -10.53 26.94 23.84
CA LEU A 24 -11.60 26.74 24.83
C LEU A 24 -12.36 25.42 24.63
N PRO A 25 -12.79 25.02 23.42
CA PRO A 25 -13.42 23.71 23.21
C PRO A 25 -12.51 22.53 23.58
N LEU A 26 -11.20 22.64 23.34
CA LEU A 26 -10.22 21.60 23.69
C LEU A 26 -10.06 21.49 25.21
N VAL A 27 -10.04 22.62 25.92
CA VAL A 27 -9.98 22.65 27.40
C VAL A 27 -11.26 22.07 28.00
N ILE A 28 -12.44 22.45 27.47
CA ILE A 28 -13.72 21.90 27.90
C ILE A 28 -13.76 20.39 27.64
N LEU A 29 -13.34 19.94 26.45
CA LEU A 29 -13.25 18.53 26.11
C LEU A 29 -12.31 17.77 27.07
N GLY A 30 -11.14 18.35 27.38
CA GLY A 30 -10.22 17.79 28.37
C GLY A 30 -10.87 17.66 29.75
N GLY A 31 -11.61 18.68 30.19
CA GLY A 31 -12.38 18.66 31.44
C GLY A 31 -13.47 17.58 31.45
N VAL A 32 -14.20 17.42 30.34
CA VAL A 32 -15.22 16.37 30.18
C VAL A 32 -14.59 14.98 30.20
N ILE A 33 -13.44 14.78 29.54
CA ILE A 33 -12.71 13.50 29.56
C ILE A 33 -12.25 13.16 30.97
N ILE A 34 -11.67 14.13 31.70
CA ILE A 34 -11.24 13.92 33.09
C ILE A 34 -12.44 13.58 33.98
N LEU A 35 -13.55 14.31 33.84
CA LEU A 35 -14.79 14.02 34.56
C LEU A 35 -15.28 12.61 34.26
N PHE A 36 -15.28 12.19 32.99
CA PHE A 36 -15.69 10.85 32.59
C PHE A 36 -14.76 9.77 33.18
N LEU A 37 -13.44 9.93 33.06
CA LEU A 37 -12.46 8.96 33.57
C LEU A 37 -12.47 8.83 35.10
N THR A 38 -12.84 9.90 35.82
CA THR A 38 -12.91 9.89 37.29
C THR A 38 -14.26 9.43 37.84
N THR A 39 -15.35 9.63 37.09
CA THR A 39 -16.71 9.27 37.52
C THR A 39 -17.27 8.02 36.84
N GLY A 40 -16.53 7.43 35.91
CA GLY A 40 -17.03 6.38 35.02
C GLY A 40 -18.18 6.85 34.12
N GLY A 41 -18.32 8.17 33.93
CA GLY A 41 -19.50 8.75 33.26
C GLY A 41 -20.81 8.54 34.03
N GLY A 42 -20.75 8.25 35.32
CA GLY A 42 -21.91 7.90 36.15
C GLY A 42 -22.37 6.45 36.00
N LEU A 43 -21.60 5.61 35.31
CA LEU A 43 -21.85 4.18 35.14
C LEU A 43 -20.79 3.38 35.93
N ASP A 44 -21.23 2.63 36.93
CA ASP A 44 -20.37 1.70 37.68
C ASP A 44 -20.36 0.33 36.99
N LEU A 45 -19.76 0.30 35.80
CA LEU A 45 -19.68 -0.91 34.97
C LEU A 45 -18.21 -1.33 34.85
N THR A 46 -17.84 -2.43 35.49
CA THR A 46 -16.58 -3.13 35.25
C THR A 46 -16.75 -4.13 34.11
N SER A 47 -15.76 -4.24 33.21
CA SER A 47 -15.81 -5.26 32.16
C SER A 47 -15.94 -6.65 32.78
N PRO A 48 -16.94 -7.47 32.37
CA PRO A 48 -17.16 -8.80 32.95
C PRO A 48 -16.05 -9.80 32.57
N ALA A 49 -15.24 -9.48 31.55
CA ALA A 49 -14.08 -10.26 31.14
C ALA A 49 -12.93 -9.32 30.75
N PRO A 50 -11.67 -9.75 30.95
CA PRO A 50 -10.51 -9.00 30.45
C PRO A 50 -10.55 -8.91 28.93
N VAL A 51 -10.32 -7.72 28.39
CA VAL A 51 -10.22 -7.51 26.95
C VAL A 51 -8.78 -7.76 26.55
N GLU A 52 -8.49 -8.96 26.05
CA GLU A 52 -7.16 -9.33 25.57
C GLU A 52 -7.14 -9.41 24.05
N ALA A 53 -6.11 -8.85 23.44
CA ALA A 53 -5.89 -8.95 22.00
C ALA A 53 -4.40 -9.17 21.74
N LEU A 54 -4.06 -10.36 21.24
CA LEU A 54 -2.71 -10.72 20.83
C LEU A 54 -2.70 -10.86 19.31
N THR A 55 -1.79 -10.17 18.65
CA THR A 55 -1.60 -10.27 17.19
C THR A 55 -0.26 -10.93 16.91
N VAL A 56 -0.27 -11.94 16.03
CA VAL A 56 0.97 -12.54 15.51
C VAL A 56 1.53 -11.62 14.43
N GLU A 57 2.75 -11.13 14.63
CA GLU A 57 3.41 -10.26 13.65
C GLU A 57 4.25 -11.06 12.65
N ARG A 58 4.86 -12.16 13.10
CA ARG A 58 5.77 -12.95 12.27
C ARG A 58 6.01 -14.34 12.85
N THR A 59 6.13 -15.33 11.99
CA THR A 59 6.59 -16.68 12.33
C THR A 59 7.91 -16.96 11.61
N VAL A 60 8.93 -17.40 12.35
CA VAL A 60 10.26 -17.75 11.82
C VAL A 60 10.57 -19.19 12.17
N LEU A 61 10.81 -20.01 11.15
CA LEU A 61 11.18 -21.41 11.29
C LEU A 61 12.67 -21.58 10.98
N ARG A 62 13.39 -22.10 11.97
CA ARG A 62 14.80 -22.49 11.89
C ARG A 62 14.90 -23.99 12.14
N PRO A 63 15.93 -24.71 11.67
CA PRO A 63 16.08 -26.12 11.98
C PRO A 63 15.93 -26.41 13.48
N GLY A 64 14.91 -27.18 13.87
CA GLY A 64 14.64 -27.54 15.27
C GLY A 64 14.05 -26.43 16.15
N ARG A 65 13.61 -25.31 15.57
CA ARG A 65 13.05 -24.18 16.33
C ARG A 65 11.95 -23.43 15.57
N ILE A 66 10.90 -23.05 16.31
CA ILE A 66 9.83 -22.15 15.86
C ILE A 66 9.89 -20.88 16.71
N GLU A 67 9.97 -19.72 16.09
CA GLU A 67 9.94 -18.41 16.74
C GLU A 67 8.69 -17.65 16.28
N ILE A 68 7.89 -17.18 17.22
CA ILE A 68 6.63 -16.46 16.95
C ILE A 68 6.72 -15.08 17.60
N ALA A 69 6.79 -14.04 16.77
CA ALA A 69 6.72 -12.66 17.23
C ALA A 69 5.26 -12.27 17.43
N VAL A 70 4.92 -11.82 18.64
CA VAL A 70 3.55 -11.44 19.00
C VAL A 70 3.54 -10.03 19.60
N ARG A 71 2.49 -9.27 19.30
CA ARG A 71 2.23 -7.93 19.85
C ARG A 71 0.95 -7.94 20.68
N ASN A 72 1.01 -7.32 21.86
CA ASN A 72 -0.19 -7.01 22.64
C ASN A 72 -0.92 -5.80 22.03
N ALA A 73 -2.05 -6.06 21.35
CA ALA A 73 -2.94 -5.06 20.79
C ALA A 73 -4.06 -4.64 21.76
N GLY A 74 -4.14 -5.26 22.94
CA GLY A 74 -5.14 -5.00 23.96
C GLY A 74 -4.89 -3.72 24.77
N PRO A 75 -5.89 -3.29 25.56
CA PRO A 75 -5.77 -2.14 26.46
C PRO A 75 -4.87 -2.39 27.69
N GLU A 76 -4.74 -3.64 28.13
CA GLU A 76 -4.02 -4.01 29.35
C GLU A 76 -2.82 -4.91 29.06
N PRO A 77 -1.81 -4.98 29.96
CA PRO A 77 -0.74 -5.96 29.87
C PRO A 77 -1.31 -7.39 29.89
N LEU A 78 -0.80 -8.27 29.04
CA LEU A 78 -1.20 -9.68 29.00
C LEU A 78 0.00 -10.57 29.31
N THR A 79 -0.22 -11.73 29.90
CA THR A 79 0.86 -12.70 30.20
C THR A 79 0.57 -14.03 29.54
N ILE A 80 1.52 -14.54 28.77
CA ILE A 80 1.44 -15.89 28.20
C ILE A 80 1.68 -16.89 29.33
N SER A 81 0.82 -17.90 29.46
CA SER A 81 0.90 -18.93 30.49
C SER A 81 1.38 -20.26 29.90
N GLN A 82 0.87 -20.62 28.72
CA GLN A 82 1.07 -21.93 28.13
C GLN A 82 1.08 -21.87 26.60
N VAL A 83 1.86 -22.76 25.97
CA VAL A 83 1.88 -22.95 24.52
C VAL A 83 1.59 -24.42 24.22
N ILE A 84 0.73 -24.66 23.23
CA ILE A 84 0.39 -25.99 22.72
C ILE A 84 0.79 -26.05 21.24
N VAL A 85 1.48 -27.12 20.83
CA VAL A 85 1.78 -27.42 19.42
C VAL A 85 1.14 -28.77 19.07
N ASN A 86 0.26 -28.81 18.07
CA ASN A 86 -0.42 -30.04 17.61
C ASN A 86 -1.02 -30.90 18.75
N ASN A 87 -1.66 -30.26 19.74
CA ASN A 87 -2.27 -30.86 20.93
C ASN A 87 -1.33 -31.29 22.07
N ALA A 88 -0.02 -31.01 21.98
CA ALA A 88 0.92 -31.24 23.06
C ALA A 88 1.35 -29.93 23.73
N VAL A 89 1.40 -29.90 25.06
CA VAL A 89 1.99 -28.78 25.80
C VAL A 89 3.49 -28.77 25.55
N TRP A 90 4.03 -27.61 25.16
CA TRP A 90 5.45 -27.47 24.85
C TRP A 90 6.09 -26.36 25.69
N PRO A 91 7.30 -26.57 26.23
CA PRO A 91 8.04 -25.51 26.89
C PRO A 91 8.38 -24.40 25.90
N TYR A 92 8.32 -23.15 26.38
CA TYR A 92 8.64 -21.98 25.58
C TYR A 92 9.55 -21.03 26.36
N THR A 93 10.26 -20.18 25.62
CA THR A 93 11.01 -19.06 26.19
C THR A 93 10.53 -17.76 25.55
N THR A 94 10.74 -16.64 26.23
CA THR A 94 10.37 -15.31 25.72
C THR A 94 11.55 -14.36 25.77
N SER A 95 11.67 -13.48 24.77
CA SER A 95 12.78 -12.55 24.69
C SER A 95 12.70 -11.39 25.71
N SER A 96 11.49 -10.93 26.03
CA SER A 96 11.25 -9.75 26.89
C SER A 96 10.42 -10.08 28.14
N GLY A 97 10.42 -11.34 28.57
CA GLY A 97 9.56 -11.84 29.65
C GLY A 97 8.17 -12.28 29.16
N ALA A 98 7.44 -13.00 30.03
CA ALA A 98 6.13 -13.57 29.71
C ALA A 98 4.99 -12.53 29.70
N THR A 99 5.15 -11.43 30.44
CA THR A 99 4.19 -10.32 30.48
C THR A 99 4.53 -9.30 29.40
N ILE A 100 3.58 -9.04 28.51
CA ILE A 100 3.69 -8.16 27.35
C ILE A 100 2.89 -6.88 27.64
N PRO A 101 3.55 -5.73 27.86
CA PRO A 101 2.85 -4.46 28.00
C PRO A 101 2.06 -4.09 26.75
N ARG A 102 1.07 -3.21 26.89
CA ARG A 102 0.28 -2.70 25.76
C ARG A 102 1.18 -2.17 24.65
N LEU A 103 0.87 -2.53 23.41
CA LEU A 103 1.60 -2.21 22.18
C LEU A 103 3.05 -2.71 22.11
N SER A 104 3.51 -3.49 23.09
CA SER A 104 4.85 -4.08 23.07
C SER A 104 4.85 -5.41 22.31
N THR A 105 6.00 -5.77 21.77
CA THR A 105 6.24 -7.04 21.07
C THR A 105 7.15 -7.93 21.91
N THR A 106 6.92 -9.24 21.90
CA THR A 106 7.86 -10.25 22.41
C THR A 106 7.98 -11.39 21.39
N THR A 107 9.07 -12.14 21.44
CA THR A 107 9.25 -13.34 20.62
C THR A 107 9.15 -14.56 21.51
N ILE A 108 8.22 -15.46 21.16
CA ILE A 108 8.04 -16.76 21.79
C ILE A 108 8.88 -17.76 21.01
N SER A 109 9.86 -18.39 21.66
CA SER A 109 10.75 -19.37 21.05
C SER A 109 10.44 -20.77 21.57
N LEU A 110 10.21 -21.70 20.65
CA LEU A 110 9.89 -23.10 20.86
C LEU A 110 11.00 -23.94 20.24
N ASP A 111 11.78 -24.66 21.05
CA ASP A 111 12.71 -25.67 20.55
C ASP A 111 11.91 -26.92 20.15
N TYR A 112 11.35 -26.91 18.94
CA TYR A 112 10.42 -27.91 18.43
C TYR A 112 10.96 -28.52 17.12
N PRO A 113 11.15 -29.85 17.03
CA PRO A 113 11.71 -30.52 15.86
C PRO A 113 10.65 -30.68 14.75
N TRP A 114 10.32 -29.59 14.08
CA TRP A 114 9.38 -29.60 12.95
C TRP A 114 9.98 -30.27 11.70
N SER A 115 9.11 -30.78 10.84
CA SER A 115 9.41 -31.42 9.57
C SER A 115 9.03 -30.52 8.39
N TYR A 116 9.87 -30.50 7.37
CA TYR A 116 9.60 -29.72 6.15
C TYR A 116 8.32 -30.18 5.45
N GLY A 117 7.47 -29.24 5.08
CA GLY A 117 6.21 -29.47 4.37
C GLY A 117 5.02 -29.80 5.27
N GLU A 118 5.21 -29.95 6.59
CA GLU A 118 4.11 -30.26 7.51
C GLU A 118 3.38 -29.00 7.99
N ALA A 119 2.09 -29.15 8.27
CA ALA A 119 1.28 -28.12 8.89
C ALA A 119 1.37 -28.20 10.43
N TYR A 120 1.40 -27.05 11.09
CA TYR A 120 1.38 -26.95 12.55
C TYR A 120 0.31 -25.97 13.02
N ALA A 121 -0.40 -26.35 14.07
CA ALA A 121 -1.29 -25.47 14.82
C ALA A 121 -0.65 -25.17 16.18
N VAL A 122 -0.30 -23.92 16.42
CA VAL A 122 0.24 -23.43 17.69
C VAL A 122 -0.82 -22.61 18.39
N ARG A 123 -1.18 -22.99 19.62
CA ARG A 123 -2.14 -22.27 20.45
C ARG A 123 -1.45 -21.67 21.65
N LEU A 124 -1.56 -20.35 21.80
CA LEU A 124 -1.04 -19.58 22.92
C LEU A 124 -2.17 -19.34 23.91
N PHE A 125 -1.96 -19.63 25.19
CA PHE A 125 -2.91 -19.30 26.25
C PHE A 125 -2.35 -18.19 27.12
N THR A 126 -3.23 -17.27 27.52
CA THR A 126 -2.91 -16.27 28.54
C THR A 126 -3.17 -16.80 29.95
N THR A 127 -2.79 -16.04 30.97
CA THR A 127 -3.12 -16.35 32.38
C THR A 127 -4.62 -16.37 32.64
N ASN A 128 -5.42 -15.73 31.80
CA ASN A 128 -6.89 -15.74 31.84
C ASN A 128 -7.51 -16.89 31.02
N ALA A 129 -6.69 -17.84 30.57
CA ALA A 129 -7.11 -18.98 29.74
C ALA A 129 -7.76 -18.60 28.39
N ILE A 130 -7.47 -17.41 27.87
CA ILE A 130 -7.92 -16.99 26.54
C ILE A 130 -6.96 -17.58 25.49
N PRO A 131 -7.46 -18.36 24.51
CA PRO A 131 -6.63 -18.95 23.46
C PRO A 131 -6.42 -17.98 22.30
N PHE A 132 -5.20 -17.97 21.76
CA PHE A 132 -4.81 -17.31 20.51
C PHE A 132 -4.17 -18.34 19.59
N ASP A 133 -4.79 -18.56 18.43
CA ASP A 133 -4.36 -19.57 17.46
C ASP A 133 -3.39 -18.98 16.43
N VAL A 134 -2.34 -19.75 16.14
CA VAL A 134 -1.32 -19.45 15.13
C VAL A 134 -1.20 -20.65 14.21
N GLU A 135 -1.54 -20.45 12.95
CA GLU A 135 -1.44 -21.50 11.94
C GLU A 135 -0.14 -21.37 11.15
N ILE A 136 0.54 -22.50 10.97
CA ILE A 136 1.69 -22.65 10.08
C ILE A 136 1.23 -23.67 9.03
N PRO A 137 0.68 -23.22 7.89
CA PRO A 137 0.06 -24.12 6.92
C PRO A 137 1.07 -25.06 6.27
N VAL A 138 2.30 -24.58 6.05
CA VAL A 138 3.41 -25.36 5.51
C VAL A 138 4.69 -24.92 6.21
N ALA A 139 5.37 -25.84 6.90
CA ALA A 139 6.64 -25.57 7.56
C ALA A 139 7.81 -25.65 6.58
N PHE A 140 8.61 -24.59 6.51
CA PHE A 140 9.84 -24.54 5.73
C PHE A 140 10.79 -23.54 6.40
N VAL A 141 12.08 -23.60 6.06
CA VAL A 141 13.05 -22.67 6.64
C VAL A 141 12.76 -21.26 6.14
N THR A 142 12.45 -20.34 7.07
CA THR A 142 12.16 -18.95 6.72
C THR A 142 13.39 -18.30 6.07
N PRO A 143 13.23 -17.59 4.95
CA PRO A 143 14.37 -16.97 4.26
C PRO A 143 15.10 -15.96 5.15
N GLU A 144 16.40 -16.16 5.33
CA GLU A 144 17.27 -15.23 6.03
C GLU A 144 17.90 -14.20 5.08
N PRO A 145 18.23 -12.99 5.54
CA PRO A 145 18.90 -11.96 4.74
C PRO A 145 20.36 -12.36 4.45
N THR A 146 20.55 -13.11 3.37
CA THR A 146 21.85 -13.52 2.81
C THR A 146 22.04 -12.88 1.45
N VAL A 147 23.28 -12.80 0.95
CA VAL A 147 23.54 -12.26 -0.40
C VAL A 147 22.72 -12.99 -1.46
N LYS A 148 22.58 -14.32 -1.34
CA LYS A 148 21.79 -15.14 -2.27
C LYS A 148 20.31 -14.75 -2.26
N THR A 149 19.69 -14.65 -1.08
CA THR A 149 18.26 -14.30 -0.96
C THR A 149 17.98 -12.87 -1.37
N PHE A 150 18.88 -11.92 -1.05
CA PHE A 150 18.79 -10.54 -1.56
C PHE A 150 18.78 -10.50 -3.08
N LEU A 151 19.71 -11.21 -3.74
CA LEU A 151 19.77 -11.30 -5.19
C LEU A 151 18.52 -11.97 -5.77
N SER A 152 18.01 -13.04 -5.15
CA SER A 152 16.75 -13.68 -5.57
C SER A 152 15.57 -12.71 -5.53
N PHE A 153 15.38 -11.96 -4.44
CA PHE A 153 14.31 -10.96 -4.35
C PHE A 153 14.53 -9.77 -5.28
N THR A 154 15.77 -9.37 -5.54
CA THR A 154 16.09 -8.36 -6.57
C THR A 154 15.69 -8.83 -7.95
N LEU A 155 16.01 -10.08 -8.30
CA LEU A 155 15.62 -10.65 -9.59
C LEU A 155 14.11 -10.70 -9.73
N ILE A 156 13.38 -11.11 -8.69
CA ILE A 156 11.91 -11.09 -8.70
C ILE A 156 11.38 -9.68 -8.93
N GLY A 157 11.86 -8.69 -8.17
CA GLY A 157 11.43 -7.30 -8.35
C GLY A 157 11.79 -6.71 -9.72
N LEU A 158 12.91 -7.15 -10.29
CA LEU A 158 13.33 -6.76 -11.64
C LEU A 158 12.45 -7.37 -12.72
N TYR A 159 12.08 -8.66 -12.58
CA TYR A 159 11.16 -9.34 -13.49
C TYR A 159 9.74 -8.80 -13.43
N VAL A 160 9.28 -8.38 -12.25
CA VAL A 160 7.91 -7.90 -12.04
C VAL A 160 7.76 -6.42 -12.36
N GLY A 161 8.66 -5.56 -11.87
CA GLY A 161 8.53 -4.11 -12.03
C GLY A 161 9.36 -3.56 -13.18
N VAL A 162 10.69 -3.68 -13.10
CA VAL A 162 11.60 -2.96 -14.01
C VAL A 162 11.45 -3.40 -15.47
N ILE A 163 11.60 -4.70 -15.76
CA ILE A 163 11.54 -5.20 -17.14
C ILE A 163 10.17 -4.89 -17.76
N PRO A 164 9.04 -5.22 -17.14
CA PRO A 164 7.73 -5.04 -17.78
C PRO A 164 7.38 -3.58 -18.02
N VAL A 165 7.69 -2.68 -17.08
CA VAL A 165 7.52 -1.23 -17.30
C VAL A 165 8.31 -0.78 -18.53
N TYR A 166 9.56 -1.19 -18.67
CA TYR A 166 10.36 -0.88 -19.87
C TYR A 166 9.78 -1.49 -21.15
N LEU A 167 9.28 -2.72 -21.09
CA LEU A 167 8.59 -3.34 -22.22
C LEU A 167 7.39 -2.50 -22.66
N GLY A 168 6.65 -1.90 -21.73
CA GLY A 168 5.61 -0.91 -22.03
C GLY A 168 6.15 0.35 -22.69
N LEU A 169 7.23 0.94 -22.14
CA LEU A 169 7.87 2.14 -22.70
C LEU A 169 8.34 1.93 -24.15
N PHE A 170 8.76 0.72 -24.52
CA PHE A 170 9.23 0.39 -25.88
C PHE A 170 8.15 0.49 -26.95
N TRP A 171 6.87 0.62 -26.60
CA TRP A 171 5.79 0.88 -27.56
C TRP A 171 5.77 2.33 -28.05
N PHE A 172 6.52 3.24 -27.41
CA PHE A 172 6.53 4.67 -27.76
C PHE A 172 6.71 4.97 -29.26
N PRO A 173 7.68 4.37 -30.00
CA PRO A 173 7.89 4.67 -31.42
C PRO A 173 6.72 4.26 -32.31
N ALA A 174 5.96 3.22 -31.93
CA ALA A 174 4.78 2.77 -32.65
C ALA A 174 3.58 3.66 -32.31
N LEU A 175 3.35 3.91 -31.03
CA LEU A 175 2.17 4.67 -30.56
C LEU A 175 2.18 6.13 -31.00
N ARG A 176 3.35 6.76 -31.13
CA ARG A 176 3.44 8.16 -31.60
C ARG A 176 2.96 8.36 -33.04
N GLN A 177 2.87 7.28 -33.83
CA GLN A 177 2.39 7.31 -35.21
C GLN A 177 0.86 7.33 -35.31
N LEU A 178 0.17 7.10 -34.19
CA LEU A 178 -1.28 6.98 -34.18
C LEU A 178 -1.99 8.32 -34.36
N GLY A 179 -3.12 8.25 -35.05
CA GLY A 179 -4.03 9.37 -35.24
C GLY A 179 -4.65 9.84 -33.92
N ARG A 180 -5.25 11.03 -33.94
CA ARG A 180 -5.87 11.64 -32.76
C ARG A 180 -6.90 10.74 -32.06
N ARG A 181 -7.76 10.08 -32.85
CA ARG A 181 -8.82 9.23 -32.28
C ARG A 181 -8.28 8.02 -31.52
N ALA A 182 -7.29 7.35 -32.11
CA ALA A 182 -6.60 6.23 -31.47
C ALA A 182 -5.87 6.68 -30.19
N MET A 183 -5.35 7.91 -30.15
CA MET A 183 -4.75 8.46 -28.94
C MET A 183 -5.75 8.68 -27.80
N VAL A 184 -6.95 9.20 -28.11
CA VAL A 184 -8.01 9.33 -27.10
C VAL A 184 -8.47 7.97 -26.60
N PHE A 185 -8.60 6.98 -27.50
CA PHE A 185 -8.90 5.60 -27.13
C PHE A 185 -7.85 5.02 -26.19
N LEU A 186 -6.56 5.18 -26.49
CA LEU A 186 -5.47 4.66 -25.66
C LEU A 186 -5.42 5.33 -24.29
N LEU A 187 -5.59 6.65 -24.20
CA LEU A 187 -5.68 7.35 -22.93
C LEU A 187 -6.86 6.84 -22.09
N ALA A 188 -8.02 6.65 -22.72
CA ALA A 188 -9.21 6.12 -22.07
C ALA A 188 -9.02 4.65 -21.62
N LEU A 189 -8.35 3.84 -22.44
CA LEU A 189 -7.96 2.47 -22.10
C LEU A 189 -7.03 2.43 -20.90
N THR A 190 -5.99 3.27 -20.87
CA THR A 190 -5.12 3.42 -19.69
C THR A 190 -5.90 3.85 -18.46
N ALA A 191 -6.81 4.83 -18.58
CA ALA A 191 -7.66 5.23 -17.45
C ALA A 191 -8.52 4.07 -16.93
N GLY A 192 -9.11 3.26 -17.83
CA GLY A 192 -9.87 2.07 -17.46
C GLY A 192 -9.04 1.01 -16.75
N LEU A 193 -7.83 0.74 -17.25
CA LEU A 193 -6.86 -0.16 -16.61
C LEU A 193 -6.56 0.30 -15.18
N LEU A 194 -6.20 1.58 -15.02
CA LEU A 194 -5.84 2.15 -13.71
C LEU A 194 -7.03 2.25 -12.75
N VAL A 195 -8.26 2.44 -13.24
CA VAL A 195 -9.46 2.37 -12.40
C VAL A 195 -9.65 0.97 -11.82
N PHE A 196 -9.57 -0.07 -12.65
CA PHE A 196 -9.67 -1.45 -12.18
C PHE A 196 -8.57 -1.74 -11.14
N LEU A 197 -7.33 -1.32 -11.44
CA LEU A 197 -6.20 -1.48 -10.54
C LEU A 197 -6.38 -0.74 -9.21
N GLY A 198 -6.85 0.50 -9.23
CA GLY A 198 -7.12 1.27 -8.03
C GLY A 198 -8.17 0.60 -7.14
N LEU A 199 -9.14 -0.11 -7.72
CA LEU A 199 -10.12 -0.88 -6.96
C LEU A 199 -9.53 -2.17 -6.38
N ASP A 200 -8.73 -2.89 -7.15
CA ASP A 200 -8.07 -4.13 -6.71
C ASP A 200 -7.10 -3.86 -5.54
N THR A 201 -6.25 -2.84 -5.69
CA THR A 201 -5.33 -2.41 -4.62
C THR A 201 -6.04 -1.92 -3.37
N LEU A 202 -7.18 -1.23 -3.53
CA LEU A 202 -7.99 -0.81 -2.41
C LEU A 202 -8.59 -2.02 -1.68
N ALA A 203 -9.09 -3.01 -2.42
CA ALA A 203 -9.61 -4.24 -1.84
C ALA A 203 -8.53 -4.98 -1.05
N GLU A 204 -7.34 -5.16 -1.63
CA GLU A 204 -6.18 -5.76 -0.95
C GLU A 204 -5.80 -4.98 0.31
N ALA A 205 -5.77 -3.64 0.26
CA ALA A 205 -5.48 -2.82 1.44
C ALA A 205 -6.50 -3.05 2.58
N LEU A 206 -7.78 -3.26 2.23
CA LEU A 206 -8.84 -3.54 3.21
C LEU A 206 -8.75 -4.96 3.77
N GLU A 207 -8.37 -5.94 2.94
CA GLU A 207 -8.12 -7.32 3.39
C GLU A 207 -6.92 -7.38 4.35
N GLN A 208 -5.80 -6.74 4.01
CA GLN A 208 -4.64 -6.64 4.88
C GLN A 208 -4.93 -5.84 6.16
N ALA A 209 -5.86 -4.88 6.11
CA ALA A 209 -6.28 -4.14 7.30
C ALA A 209 -6.99 -5.01 8.34
N ALA A 210 -7.55 -6.17 7.95
CA ALA A 210 -8.20 -7.10 8.86
C ALA A 210 -7.21 -7.83 9.79
N VAL A 211 -5.95 -8.00 9.36
CA VAL A 211 -4.89 -8.66 10.15
C VAL A 211 -3.98 -7.65 10.88
N VAL A 212 -4.16 -6.35 10.67
CA VAL A 212 -3.44 -5.31 11.41
C VAL A 212 -3.91 -5.31 12.89
N PRO A 213 -2.98 -5.19 13.86
CA PRO A 213 -3.35 -5.00 15.27
C PRO A 213 -4.40 -3.90 15.42
N GLY A 214 -5.55 -4.22 16.03
CA GLY A 214 -6.71 -3.30 16.06
C GLY A 214 -6.39 -1.90 16.60
N ALA A 215 -5.43 -1.81 17.52
CA ALA A 215 -4.94 -0.53 18.06
C ALA A 215 -4.34 0.43 17.01
N PHE A 216 -3.90 -0.08 15.86
CA PHE A 216 -3.36 0.72 14.75
C PHE A 216 -4.41 1.13 13.71
N GLN A 217 -5.67 0.71 13.86
CA GLN A 217 -6.79 1.15 13.01
C GLN A 217 -6.49 0.96 11.51
N GLY A 218 -6.25 -0.28 11.06
CA GLY A 218 -5.81 -0.58 9.69
C GLY A 218 -6.62 0.12 8.58
N ILE A 219 -7.96 0.12 8.67
CA ILE A 219 -8.82 0.81 7.70
C ILE A 219 -8.57 2.33 7.70
N GLY A 220 -8.42 2.93 8.88
CA GLY A 220 -8.08 4.35 9.02
C GLY A 220 -6.71 4.67 8.42
N LEU A 221 -5.72 3.80 8.65
CA LEU A 221 -4.38 3.91 8.07
C LEU A 221 -4.40 3.84 6.54
N ALA A 222 -5.13 2.87 5.98
CA ALA A 222 -5.35 2.75 4.53
C ALA A 222 -5.98 4.02 3.96
N GLY A 223 -7.07 4.48 4.57
CA GLY A 223 -7.80 5.68 4.14
C GLY A 223 -6.94 6.95 4.18
N ILE A 224 -6.13 7.12 5.24
CA ILE A 224 -5.15 8.20 5.33
C ILE A 224 -4.13 8.10 4.19
N GLY A 225 -3.59 6.90 3.93
CA GLY A 225 -2.64 6.66 2.83
C GLY A 225 -3.23 7.07 1.47
N VAL A 226 -4.46 6.64 1.18
CA VAL A 226 -5.19 6.95 -0.07
C VAL A 226 -5.39 8.46 -0.22
N VAL A 227 -6.03 9.07 0.77
CA VAL A 227 -6.44 10.49 0.70
C VAL A 227 -5.22 11.42 0.71
N ALA A 228 -4.26 11.17 1.60
CA ALA A 228 -3.07 12.00 1.70
C ALA A 228 -2.23 11.95 0.43
N THR A 229 -2.05 10.76 -0.16
CA THR A 229 -1.25 10.61 -1.38
C THR A 229 -1.93 11.28 -2.57
N PHE A 230 -3.24 11.06 -2.73
CA PHE A 230 -4.01 11.71 -3.80
C PHE A 230 -3.87 13.24 -3.75
N PHE A 231 -4.12 13.85 -2.59
CA PHE A 231 -4.06 15.31 -2.47
C PHE A 231 -2.63 15.86 -2.51
N LEU A 232 -1.64 15.10 -2.03
CA LEU A 232 -0.24 15.50 -2.14
C LEU A 232 0.19 15.57 -3.61
N LEU A 233 -0.12 14.55 -4.41
CA LEU A 233 0.21 14.53 -5.83
C LEU A 233 -0.57 15.59 -6.62
N ASP A 234 -1.88 15.77 -6.37
CA ASP A 234 -2.67 16.84 -7.00
C ASP A 234 -2.12 18.24 -6.64
N ALA A 235 -1.69 18.46 -5.39
CA ALA A 235 -1.06 19.72 -4.99
C ALA A 235 0.27 19.96 -5.70
N ILE A 236 1.10 18.92 -5.86
CA ILE A 236 2.36 18.98 -6.61
C ILE A 236 2.08 19.30 -8.09
N SER A 237 1.12 18.60 -8.70
CA SER A 237 0.67 18.80 -10.09
C SER A 237 0.26 20.25 -10.33
N ARG A 238 -0.66 20.78 -9.51
CA ARG A 238 -1.15 22.17 -9.62
C ARG A 238 -0.04 23.20 -9.46
N ARG A 239 0.85 23.00 -8.49
CA ARG A 239 1.99 23.91 -8.28
C ARG A 239 2.90 23.95 -9.49
N GLN A 240 3.15 22.79 -10.12
CA GLN A 240 3.97 22.73 -11.34
C GLN A 240 3.28 23.44 -12.51
N SER A 241 1.97 23.29 -12.69
CA SER A 241 1.22 24.01 -13.72
C SER A 241 1.24 25.54 -13.54
N ALA A 242 1.25 26.02 -12.29
CA ALA A 242 1.28 27.45 -11.99
C ALA A 242 2.61 28.15 -12.32
N THR A 243 3.71 27.40 -12.48
CA THR A 243 5.05 27.97 -12.74
C THR A 243 5.29 28.45 -14.18
N GLY A 244 4.26 28.48 -15.03
CA GLY A 244 4.36 29.02 -16.40
C GLY A 244 5.24 28.20 -17.36
N ARG A 245 5.53 26.93 -17.04
CA ARG A 245 6.33 26.02 -17.88
C ARG A 245 5.66 25.79 -19.24
N SER A 246 6.46 25.48 -20.26
CA SER A 246 5.94 25.09 -21.59
C SER A 246 5.03 23.86 -21.51
N GLU A 247 4.07 23.72 -22.43
CA GLU A 247 3.15 22.57 -22.41
C GLU A 247 3.88 21.22 -22.49
N ALA A 248 4.99 21.14 -23.25
CA ALA A 248 5.81 19.93 -23.34
C ALA A 248 6.47 19.59 -22.00
N ALA A 249 6.96 20.60 -21.27
CA ALA A 249 7.53 20.39 -19.93
C ALA A 249 6.43 19.97 -18.94
N GLN A 250 5.21 20.48 -19.06
CA GLN A 250 4.08 20.06 -18.23
C GLN A 250 3.70 18.58 -18.50
N ARG A 251 3.63 18.17 -19.77
CA ARG A 251 3.35 16.76 -20.16
C ARG A 251 4.45 15.81 -19.70
N LEU A 252 5.72 16.22 -19.77
CA LEU A 252 6.82 15.45 -19.21
C LEU A 252 6.73 15.35 -17.67
N SER A 253 6.40 16.44 -16.99
CA SER A 253 6.19 16.46 -15.54
C SER A 253 5.07 15.50 -15.13
N LEU A 254 3.98 15.50 -15.89
CA LEU A 254 2.88 14.56 -15.71
C LEU A 254 3.34 13.11 -15.93
N ALA A 255 4.11 12.82 -16.99
CA ALA A 255 4.66 11.47 -17.20
C ALA A 255 5.53 10.99 -16.03
N TYR A 256 6.34 11.87 -15.42
CA TYR A 256 7.08 11.54 -14.19
C TYR A 256 6.19 11.33 -12.97
N MET A 257 5.14 12.13 -12.81
CA MET A 257 4.18 11.94 -11.73
C MET A 257 3.45 10.61 -11.86
N ILE A 258 3.07 10.23 -13.08
CA ILE A 258 2.54 8.91 -13.41
C ILE A 258 3.54 7.81 -13.06
N ALA A 259 4.81 7.96 -13.46
CA ALA A 259 5.86 7.01 -13.13
C ALA A 259 6.09 6.89 -11.60
N ILE A 260 6.02 8.00 -10.85
CA ILE A 260 6.11 7.97 -9.39
C ILE A 260 4.91 7.24 -8.78
N GLY A 261 3.69 7.52 -9.25
CA GLY A 261 2.49 6.87 -8.74
C GLY A 261 2.49 5.37 -9.00
N ILE A 262 2.86 4.95 -10.22
CA ILE A 262 3.10 3.55 -10.58
C ILE A 262 4.21 2.94 -9.72
N GLY A 263 5.32 3.64 -9.52
CA GLY A 263 6.40 3.19 -8.65
C GLY A 263 5.95 2.91 -7.22
N LEU A 264 5.14 3.79 -6.63
CA LEU A 264 4.60 3.58 -5.29
C LEU A 264 3.61 2.40 -5.25
N HIS A 265 2.85 2.18 -6.31
CA HIS A 265 2.01 1.00 -6.43
C HIS A 265 2.83 -0.30 -6.53
N ASN A 266 3.87 -0.31 -7.37
CA ASN A 266 4.79 -1.44 -7.54
C ASN A 266 5.58 -1.79 -6.29
N LEU A 267 5.82 -0.82 -5.41
CA LEU A 267 6.36 -1.08 -4.06
C LEU A 267 5.42 -2.01 -3.27
N GLY A 268 4.11 -1.78 -3.34
CA GLY A 268 3.08 -2.61 -2.71
C GLY A 268 3.02 -4.02 -3.31
N GLU A 269 3.07 -4.13 -4.64
CA GLU A 269 3.14 -5.44 -5.33
C GLU A 269 4.37 -6.24 -4.90
N GLY A 270 5.53 -5.59 -4.85
CA GLY A 270 6.76 -6.20 -4.38
C GLY A 270 6.65 -6.70 -2.95
N LEU A 271 6.01 -5.92 -2.07
CA LEU A 271 5.79 -6.29 -0.67
C LEU A 271 4.91 -7.55 -0.57
N ALA A 272 3.82 -7.62 -1.32
CA ALA A 272 2.93 -8.78 -1.34
C ALA A 272 3.64 -10.04 -1.84
N ILE A 273 4.41 -9.94 -2.93
CA ILE A 273 5.21 -11.05 -3.45
C ILE A 273 6.26 -11.50 -2.43
N GLY A 274 7.01 -10.55 -1.87
CA GLY A 274 8.03 -10.83 -0.85
C GLY A 274 7.43 -11.55 0.36
N ALA A 275 6.28 -11.08 0.85
CA ALA A 275 5.57 -11.69 1.97
C ALA A 275 5.10 -13.12 1.64
N ALA A 276 4.53 -13.36 0.46
CA ALA A 276 4.12 -14.69 0.02
C ALA A 276 5.28 -15.69 0.01
N PHE A 277 6.44 -15.29 -0.52
CA PHE A 277 7.66 -16.12 -0.47
C PHE A 277 8.22 -16.27 0.96
N ASN A 278 8.00 -15.30 1.84
CA ASN A 278 8.42 -15.38 3.25
C ASN A 278 7.60 -16.38 4.06
N VAL A 279 6.34 -16.60 3.71
CA VAL A 279 5.43 -17.56 4.37
C VAL A 279 5.26 -18.87 3.60
N GLY A 280 5.97 -19.06 2.48
CA GLY A 280 6.08 -20.35 1.78
C GLY A 280 4.96 -20.60 0.79
N GLU A 281 4.13 -19.59 0.54
CA GLU A 281 3.04 -19.61 -0.42
C GLU A 281 3.59 -19.42 -1.85
N LEU A 282 4.39 -20.38 -2.31
CA LEU A 282 5.10 -20.30 -3.59
C LEU A 282 4.15 -20.22 -4.79
N ALA A 283 3.02 -20.93 -4.73
CA ALA A 283 2.01 -20.89 -5.77
C ALA A 283 1.37 -19.50 -5.87
N LEU A 284 0.99 -18.91 -4.74
CA LEU A 284 0.49 -17.53 -4.67
C LEU A 284 1.55 -16.54 -5.17
N GLY A 285 2.80 -16.67 -4.72
CA GLY A 285 3.89 -15.80 -5.16
C GLY A 285 4.13 -15.86 -6.67
N ALA A 286 4.14 -17.06 -7.27
CA ALA A 286 4.30 -17.24 -8.71
C ALA A 286 3.11 -16.69 -9.50
N PHE A 287 1.89 -16.91 -9.00
CA PHE A 287 0.67 -16.35 -9.55
C PHE A 287 0.71 -14.81 -9.59
N LEU A 288 1.07 -14.18 -8.47
CA LEU A 288 1.18 -12.73 -8.34
C LEU A 288 2.23 -12.17 -9.31
N VAL A 289 3.39 -12.83 -9.41
CA VAL A 289 4.46 -12.44 -10.35
C VAL A 289 3.96 -12.38 -11.79
N VAL A 290 3.23 -13.40 -12.26
CA VAL A 290 2.73 -13.43 -13.65
C VAL A 290 1.69 -12.33 -13.89
N GLY A 291 0.75 -12.14 -12.96
CA GLY A 291 -0.27 -11.10 -13.08
C GLY A 291 0.32 -9.69 -13.13
N PHE A 292 1.22 -9.39 -12.20
CA PHE A 292 1.87 -8.09 -12.12
C PHE A 292 2.81 -7.84 -13.30
N ILE A 293 3.45 -8.86 -13.90
CA ILE A 293 4.21 -8.69 -15.15
C ILE A 293 3.29 -8.14 -16.25
N ILE A 294 2.13 -8.77 -16.48
CA ILE A 294 1.22 -8.37 -17.57
C ILE A 294 0.72 -6.94 -17.34
N GLN A 295 0.34 -6.64 -16.10
CA GLN A 295 -0.14 -5.32 -15.72
C GLN A 295 0.93 -4.24 -15.88
N ASN A 296 2.15 -4.47 -15.39
CA ASN A 296 3.26 -3.51 -15.47
C ASN A 296 3.68 -3.17 -16.91
N ILE A 297 3.49 -4.08 -17.87
CA ILE A 297 3.65 -3.76 -19.31
C ILE A 297 2.65 -2.66 -19.71
N THR A 298 1.39 -2.81 -19.31
CA THR A 298 0.35 -1.83 -19.67
C THR A 298 0.51 -0.49 -18.93
N GLU A 299 1.08 -0.50 -17.73
CA GLU A 299 1.39 0.71 -16.96
C GLU A 299 2.51 1.53 -17.60
N GLY A 300 3.52 0.86 -18.18
CA GLY A 300 4.53 1.53 -19.00
C GLY A 300 3.95 2.33 -20.17
N LEU A 301 2.83 1.87 -20.75
CA LEU A 301 2.08 2.63 -21.78
C LEU A 301 1.45 3.90 -21.19
N GLY A 302 0.95 3.81 -19.95
CA GLY A 302 0.37 4.95 -19.25
C GLY A 302 1.39 6.05 -18.95
N ILE A 303 2.61 5.68 -18.57
CA ILE A 303 3.72 6.62 -18.34
C ILE A 303 4.00 7.46 -19.58
N ILE A 304 4.08 6.81 -20.75
CA ILE A 304 4.44 7.50 -22.00
C ILE A 304 3.27 8.27 -22.62
N ALA A 305 2.03 7.96 -22.23
CA ALA A 305 0.83 8.51 -22.88
C ALA A 305 0.79 10.05 -22.97
N PRO A 306 1.15 10.82 -21.91
CA PRO A 306 1.19 12.27 -21.98
C PRO A 306 2.24 12.81 -22.97
N VAL A 307 3.34 12.09 -23.20
CA VAL A 307 4.49 12.58 -23.98
C VAL A 307 4.53 12.05 -25.41
N LEU A 308 3.50 11.33 -25.88
CA LEU A 308 3.46 10.72 -27.22
C LEU A 308 3.53 11.72 -28.38
N ARG A 309 3.15 12.98 -28.14
CA ARG A 309 3.28 14.07 -29.13
C ARG A 309 4.57 14.88 -28.99
N ASP A 310 5.36 14.59 -27.95
CA ASP A 310 6.63 15.26 -27.67
C ASP A 310 7.81 14.39 -28.13
N ARG A 311 9.03 14.91 -27.99
CA ARG A 311 10.28 14.16 -28.23
C ARG A 311 11.21 14.25 -27.02
N PRO A 312 10.87 13.58 -25.89
CA PRO A 312 11.77 13.52 -24.74
C PRO A 312 13.08 12.84 -25.13
N GLY A 313 14.20 13.25 -24.52
CA GLY A 313 15.48 12.54 -24.66
C GLY A 313 15.41 11.13 -24.06
N LEU A 314 16.24 10.20 -24.56
CA LEU A 314 16.30 8.80 -24.10
C LEU A 314 16.51 8.67 -22.58
N GLY A 315 17.26 9.59 -21.97
CA GLY A 315 17.47 9.61 -20.52
C GLY A 315 16.18 9.75 -19.71
N HIS A 316 15.14 10.40 -20.25
CA HIS A 316 13.84 10.47 -19.58
C HIS A 316 13.13 9.12 -19.58
N PHE A 317 13.21 8.34 -20.66
CA PHE A 317 12.63 7.00 -20.70
C PHE A 317 13.32 6.06 -19.70
N VAL A 318 14.66 6.13 -19.61
CA VAL A 318 15.42 5.38 -18.60
C VAL A 318 14.96 5.77 -17.20
N MET A 319 14.90 7.06 -16.90
CA MET A 319 14.50 7.49 -15.55
C MET A 319 13.05 7.16 -15.22
N MET A 320 12.12 7.36 -16.14
CA MET A 320 10.71 7.01 -15.92
C MET A 320 10.53 5.50 -15.72
N GLY A 321 11.24 4.65 -16.48
CA GLY A 321 11.21 3.20 -16.31
C GLY A 321 11.78 2.76 -14.96
N LEU A 322 12.88 3.36 -14.51
CA LEU A 322 13.43 3.09 -13.17
C LEU A 322 12.51 3.58 -12.05
N VAL A 323 11.97 4.79 -12.17
CA VAL A 323 11.07 5.36 -11.15
C VAL A 323 9.79 4.52 -11.04
N GLY A 324 9.25 4.07 -12.17
CA GLY A 324 8.06 3.20 -12.19
C GLY A 324 8.33 1.77 -11.74
N GLY A 325 9.44 1.15 -12.13
CA GLY A 325 9.66 -0.29 -11.92
C GLY A 325 10.58 -0.67 -10.74
N ALA A 326 11.58 0.14 -10.42
CA ALA A 326 12.57 -0.21 -9.39
C ALA A 326 12.01 -0.32 -7.96
N PRO A 327 10.97 0.44 -7.56
CA PRO A 327 10.37 0.27 -6.24
C PRO A 327 9.86 -1.15 -5.95
N ALA A 328 9.49 -1.94 -6.97
CA ALA A 328 9.15 -3.36 -6.79
C ALA A 328 10.28 -4.17 -6.12
N ILE A 329 11.54 -3.85 -6.43
CA ILE A 329 12.71 -4.49 -5.80
C ILE A 329 12.76 -4.18 -4.30
N VAL A 330 12.50 -2.92 -3.95
CA VAL A 330 12.46 -2.51 -2.53
C VAL A 330 11.31 -3.21 -1.82
N GLY A 331 10.16 -3.33 -2.49
CA GLY A 331 8.99 -4.04 -1.99
C GLY A 331 9.32 -5.51 -1.68
N THR A 332 9.91 -6.23 -2.63
CA THR A 332 10.24 -7.66 -2.46
C THR A 332 11.25 -7.89 -1.34
N TRP A 333 12.20 -6.97 -1.14
CA TRP A 333 13.10 -7.03 0.01
C TRP A 333 12.37 -6.84 1.34
N ILE A 334 11.55 -5.80 1.45
CA ILE A 334 10.82 -5.52 2.70
C ILE A 334 9.87 -6.67 3.01
N GLY A 335 9.08 -7.12 2.04
CA GLY A 335 8.12 -8.22 2.21
C GLY A 335 8.80 -9.55 2.51
N GLY A 336 9.93 -9.80 1.84
CA GLY A 336 10.69 -11.04 1.96
C GLY A 336 11.44 -11.21 3.29
N PHE A 337 11.87 -10.11 3.92
CA PHE A 337 12.68 -10.17 5.14
C PHE A 337 11.99 -9.66 6.39
N SER A 338 11.01 -8.79 6.24
CA SER A 338 10.30 -8.14 7.34
C SER A 338 8.84 -7.84 6.95
N PRO A 339 8.03 -8.88 6.70
CA PRO A 339 6.62 -8.68 6.42
C PRO A 339 5.97 -7.95 7.59
N SER A 340 5.17 -6.93 7.29
CA SER A 340 4.43 -6.15 8.28
C SER A 340 3.09 -5.78 7.66
N PRO A 341 1.97 -6.33 8.18
CA PRO A 341 0.65 -5.98 7.68
C PRO A 341 0.37 -4.48 7.79
N THR A 342 0.85 -3.83 8.86
CA THR A 342 0.70 -2.38 9.04
C THR A 342 1.40 -1.58 7.93
N LEU A 343 2.63 -1.95 7.57
CA LEU A 343 3.33 -1.32 6.45
C LEU A 343 2.68 -1.67 5.11
N ALA A 344 2.18 -2.90 4.95
CA ALA A 344 1.46 -3.31 3.76
C ALA A 344 0.23 -2.45 3.52
N VAL A 345 -0.62 -2.31 4.53
CA VAL A 345 -1.81 -1.45 4.48
C VAL A 345 -1.47 -0.01 4.15
N LEU A 346 -0.42 0.55 4.78
CA LEU A 346 0.02 1.92 4.50
C LEU A 346 0.50 2.07 3.05
N PHE A 347 1.38 1.19 2.56
CA PHE A 347 1.93 1.30 1.21
C PHE A 347 0.91 0.98 0.12
N LEU A 348 0.02 0.02 0.34
CA LEU A 348 -1.10 -0.25 -0.56
C LEU A 348 -2.04 0.97 -0.62
N GLY A 349 -2.38 1.56 0.53
CA GLY A 349 -3.16 2.80 0.57
C GLY A 349 -2.49 3.96 -0.17
N ILE A 350 -1.18 4.14 -0.01
CA ILE A 350 -0.38 5.12 -0.77
C ILE A 350 -0.47 4.82 -2.27
N GLY A 351 -0.26 3.57 -2.69
CA GLY A 351 -0.35 3.13 -4.09
C GLY A 351 -1.72 3.41 -4.69
N THR A 352 -2.79 3.00 -4.02
CA THR A 352 -4.19 3.27 -4.42
C THR A 352 -4.45 4.76 -4.60
N GLY A 353 -4.02 5.59 -3.63
CA GLY A 353 -4.16 7.05 -3.71
C GLY A 353 -3.44 7.65 -4.91
N ALA A 354 -2.24 7.16 -5.21
CA ALA A 354 -1.46 7.60 -6.36
C ALA A 354 -2.09 7.18 -7.70
N VAL A 355 -2.56 5.93 -7.81
CA VAL A 355 -3.25 5.43 -9.02
C VAL A 355 -4.50 6.25 -9.31
N PHE A 356 -5.33 6.56 -8.30
CA PHE A 356 -6.51 7.39 -8.49
C PHE A 356 -6.18 8.84 -8.89
N GLU A 357 -5.08 9.41 -8.39
CA GLU A 357 -4.63 10.73 -8.82
C GLU A 357 -4.21 10.73 -10.29
N VAL A 358 -3.50 9.69 -10.73
CA VAL A 358 -3.13 9.52 -12.14
C VAL A 358 -4.36 9.39 -13.03
N VAL A 359 -5.37 8.59 -12.62
CA VAL A 359 -6.65 8.50 -13.34
C VAL A 359 -7.30 9.88 -13.47
N TYR A 360 -7.28 10.66 -12.38
CA TYR A 360 -7.80 12.02 -12.38
C TYR A 360 -7.06 12.92 -13.38
N GLU A 361 -5.74 12.86 -13.46
CA GLU A 361 -4.95 13.63 -14.42
C GLU A 361 -5.17 13.19 -15.88
N ILE A 362 -5.20 11.88 -16.14
CA ILE A 362 -5.54 11.35 -17.48
C ILE A 362 -6.95 11.81 -17.89
N SER A 363 -7.90 11.86 -16.95
CA SER A 363 -9.25 12.36 -17.22
C SER A 363 -9.26 13.85 -17.64
N LYS A 364 -8.31 14.66 -17.16
CA LYS A 364 -8.14 16.07 -17.60
C LYS A 364 -7.60 16.11 -19.03
N LEU A 365 -6.64 15.24 -19.38
CA LEU A 365 -6.12 15.12 -20.74
C LEU A 365 -7.21 14.69 -21.73
N ILE A 366 -8.00 13.67 -21.38
CA ILE A 366 -9.13 13.19 -22.19
C ILE A 366 -10.15 14.32 -22.39
N ARG A 367 -10.50 15.06 -21.32
CA ARG A 367 -11.40 16.21 -21.41
C ARG A 367 -10.87 17.32 -22.31
N LYS A 368 -9.56 17.63 -22.26
CA LYS A 368 -8.91 18.61 -23.13
C LYS A 368 -8.96 18.20 -24.61
N GLU A 369 -8.86 16.91 -24.92
CA GLU A 369 -9.03 16.43 -26.30
C GLU A 369 -10.51 16.40 -26.72
N ALA A 370 -11.40 15.94 -25.86
CA ALA A 370 -12.84 15.91 -26.12
C ALA A 370 -13.43 17.31 -26.39
N SER A 371 -12.84 18.37 -25.82
CA SER A 371 -13.28 19.74 -26.08
C SER A 371 -13.00 20.24 -27.50
N ARG A 372 -12.08 19.60 -28.26
CA ARG A 372 -11.86 19.95 -29.68
C ARG A 372 -12.61 19.04 -30.66
N GLU A 373 -12.98 17.83 -30.25
CA GLU A 373 -13.86 16.93 -31.02
C GLU A 373 -14.55 15.98 -30.04
N SER A 374 -15.88 15.95 -30.05
CA SER A 374 -16.65 15.09 -29.15
C SER A 374 -16.47 13.63 -29.54
N MET A 375 -15.96 12.82 -28.61
CA MET A 375 -15.68 11.40 -28.84
C MET A 375 -16.15 10.49 -27.68
N PRO A 376 -17.42 10.58 -27.23
CA PRO A 376 -17.90 9.89 -26.03
C PRO A 376 -17.81 8.37 -26.17
N LEU A 377 -18.16 7.81 -27.34
CA LEU A 377 -18.08 6.36 -27.58
C LEU A 377 -16.65 5.84 -27.55
N THR A 378 -15.67 6.62 -28.02
CA THR A 378 -14.26 6.22 -27.98
C THR A 378 -13.70 6.24 -26.56
N VAL A 379 -14.10 7.22 -25.75
CA VAL A 379 -13.72 7.27 -24.34
C VAL A 379 -14.37 6.11 -23.58
N PHE A 380 -15.67 5.89 -23.77
CA PHE A 380 -16.38 4.77 -23.16
C PHE A 380 -15.77 3.43 -23.56
N SER A 381 -15.56 3.18 -24.86
CA SER A 381 -14.99 1.92 -25.32
C SER A 381 -13.57 1.73 -24.79
N GLY A 382 -12.75 2.79 -24.75
CA GLY A 382 -11.43 2.74 -24.15
C GLY A 382 -11.49 2.29 -22.69
N ILE A 383 -12.24 3.01 -21.85
CA ILE A 383 -12.34 2.71 -20.41
C ILE A 383 -12.82 1.28 -20.18
N ILE A 384 -13.91 0.87 -20.83
CA ILE A 384 -14.46 -0.48 -20.65
C ILE A 384 -13.50 -1.54 -21.17
N SER A 385 -12.85 -1.34 -22.33
CA SER A 385 -11.84 -2.26 -22.83
C SER A 385 -10.65 -2.39 -21.88
N GLY A 386 -10.21 -1.30 -21.25
CA GLY A 386 -9.16 -1.33 -20.23
C GLY A 386 -9.57 -2.17 -19.02
N MET A 387 -10.74 -1.90 -18.43
CA MET A 387 -11.24 -2.67 -17.29
C MET A 387 -11.45 -4.15 -17.63
N LEU A 388 -12.04 -4.45 -18.79
CA LEU A 388 -12.25 -5.83 -19.25
C LEU A 388 -10.94 -6.56 -19.49
N LEU A 389 -9.90 -5.88 -20.02
CA LEU A 389 -8.60 -6.49 -20.25
C LEU A 389 -8.02 -7.00 -18.92
N LEU A 390 -7.96 -6.17 -17.87
CA LEU A 390 -7.46 -6.62 -16.56
C LEU A 390 -8.36 -7.66 -15.91
N TRP A 391 -9.68 -7.54 -16.06
CA TRP A 391 -10.60 -8.56 -15.55
C TRP A 391 -10.37 -9.93 -16.22
N VAL A 392 -10.22 -9.97 -17.55
CA VAL A 392 -9.89 -11.20 -18.29
C VAL A 392 -8.52 -11.71 -17.91
N THR A 393 -7.51 -10.84 -17.79
CA THR A 393 -6.18 -11.23 -17.32
C THR A 393 -6.27 -11.87 -15.93
N GLY A 394 -6.99 -11.27 -14.98
CA GLY A 394 -7.23 -11.85 -13.66
C GLY A 394 -7.95 -13.20 -13.73
N LEU A 395 -8.90 -13.37 -14.64
CA LEU A 395 -9.62 -14.64 -14.84
C LEU A 395 -8.76 -15.74 -15.46
N LEU A 396 -7.80 -15.39 -16.33
CA LEU A 396 -6.90 -16.37 -16.96
C LEU A 396 -5.78 -16.84 -16.03
N ILE A 397 -5.46 -16.03 -15.02
CA ILE A 397 -4.40 -16.35 -14.07
C ILE A 397 -5.00 -17.15 -12.89
N LYS A 398 -6.25 -16.87 -12.47
CA LYS A 398 -7.01 -17.63 -11.45
C LYS A 398 -7.45 -18.99 -11.95
#